data_AF-A0A7Y9RM19-F1
#
_entry.id   AF-A0A7Y9RM19-F1
#
_cell.length_a   1.000
_cell.length_b   1.000
_cell.length_c   1.000
_cell.angle_alpha   90.00
_cell.angle_beta   90.00
_cell.angle_gamma   90.00
#
_symmetry.space_group_name_H-M   'P 1'
#
loop_
_entity.id
_entity.type
_entity.pdbx_description
1 polymer ?
#
loop_
_entity_poly.entity_id
_entity_poly.type
_entity_poly.pdbx_seq_one_letter_code
_entity_poly.pdbx_strand_id
1 'polypeptide(L)'
;MSAGTYRVPPPVVTKKIVSAIVETEDGETWLSLDFEEGGGDVIALESSDKGIQDDGQREIQKLCASAGLDELNESAELIGCIVYLQGGRYVLAPANDNDAADDDAA
;
A
#
# COMPACT_ATOMS: atom_id res chain seq x y z
N MET A 1 -7.94 41.37 -2.00
CA MET A 1 -8.20 40.03 -1.44
C MET A 1 -7.34 39.05 -2.22
N SER A 2 -6.34 38.45 -1.60
CA SER A 2 -5.45 37.50 -2.28
C SER A 2 -6.15 36.15 -2.34
N ALA A 3 -6.41 35.64 -3.55
CA ALA A 3 -6.89 34.27 -3.74
C ALA A 3 -5.78 33.32 -3.31
N GLY A 4 -5.83 32.85 -2.07
CA GLY A 4 -4.94 31.81 -1.60
C GLY A 4 -5.23 30.53 -2.37
N THR A 5 -4.26 30.06 -3.16
CA THR A 5 -4.30 28.71 -3.74
C THR A 5 -4.14 27.71 -2.60
N TYR A 6 -5.25 27.16 -2.13
CA TYR A 6 -5.24 26.00 -1.25
C TYR A 6 -4.93 24.77 -2.11
N ARG A 7 -3.82 24.08 -1.82
CA ARG A 7 -3.55 22.76 -2.41
C ARG A 7 -4.43 21.74 -1.66
N VAL A 8 -5.46 21.26 -2.33
CA VAL A 8 -6.26 20.13 -1.81
C VAL A 8 -5.40 18.87 -1.96
N PRO A 9 -5.11 18.14 -0.88
CA PRO A 9 -4.40 16.87 -0.98
C PRO A 9 -5.23 15.87 -1.81
N PRO A 10 -4.60 15.00 -2.61
CA PRO A 10 -5.32 13.98 -3.35
C PRO A 10 -6.12 13.09 -2.38
N PRO A 11 -7.34 12.68 -2.76
CA PRO A 11 -8.16 11.82 -1.92
C PRO A 11 -7.48 10.47 -1.73
N VAL A 12 -7.69 9.86 -0.56
CA VAL A 12 -7.33 8.47 -0.31
C VAL A 12 -8.38 7.59 -0.99
N VAL A 13 -7.92 6.63 -1.80
CA VAL A 13 -8.78 5.63 -2.43
C VAL A 13 -8.46 4.26 -1.86
N THR A 14 -9.47 3.42 -1.72
CA THR A 14 -9.30 2.02 -1.33
C THR A 14 -9.29 1.15 -2.58
N LYS A 15 -8.41 0.16 -2.61
CA LYS A 15 -8.41 -0.90 -3.61
C LYS A 15 -8.35 -2.26 -2.95
N LYS A 16 -9.05 -3.24 -3.52
CA LYS A 16 -8.98 -4.63 -3.07
C LYS A 16 -8.05 -5.43 -3.97
N ILE A 17 -7.07 -6.09 -3.38
CA ILE A 17 -6.15 -6.97 -4.12
C ILE A 17 -6.88 -8.26 -4.45
N VAL A 18 -6.87 -8.65 -5.72
CA VAL A 18 -7.50 -9.90 -6.21
C VAL A 18 -6.49 -10.91 -6.74
N SER A 19 -5.27 -10.46 -7.01
CA SER A 19 -4.14 -11.28 -7.46
C SER A 19 -2.85 -10.74 -6.88
N ALA A 20 -1.95 -11.64 -6.46
CA ALA A 20 -0.63 -11.31 -5.95
C ALA A 20 0.35 -12.42 -6.37
N ILE A 21 1.06 -12.20 -7.47
CA ILE A 21 1.91 -13.19 -8.11
C ILE A 21 3.37 -12.77 -7.94
N VAL A 22 4.20 -13.69 -7.47
CA VAL A 22 5.65 -13.51 -7.41
C VAL A 22 6.29 -14.24 -8.58
N GLU A 23 7.08 -13.51 -9.35
CA GLU A 23 7.80 -14.04 -10.51
C GLU A 23 9.28 -13.76 -10.32
N THR A 24 10.11 -14.78 -10.61
CA THR A 24 11.57 -14.65 -10.59
C THR A 24 12.10 -14.90 -12.00
N GLU A 25 12.76 -13.91 -12.58
CA GLU A 25 13.35 -13.96 -13.92
C GLU A 25 14.75 -13.34 -13.87
N ASP A 26 15.74 -14.00 -14.47
CA ASP A 26 17.13 -13.54 -14.55
C ASP A 26 17.79 -13.12 -13.21
N GLY A 27 17.35 -13.72 -12.10
CA GLY A 27 17.85 -13.41 -10.76
C GLY A 27 17.21 -12.18 -10.12
N GLU A 28 16.18 -11.63 -10.75
CA GLU A 28 15.34 -10.58 -10.18
C GLU A 28 13.98 -11.17 -9.83
N THR A 29 13.41 -10.70 -8.72
CA THR A 29 12.13 -11.15 -8.20
C THR A 29 11.17 -9.97 -8.10
N TRP A 30 9.98 -10.13 -8.68
CA TRP A 30 8.94 -9.11 -8.77
C TRP A 30 7.64 -9.62 -8.17
N LEU A 31 6.91 -8.73 -7.53
CA LEU A 31 5.55 -8.94 -7.05
C LEU A 31 4.59 -8.14 -7.93
N SER A 32 3.74 -8.85 -8.66
CA SER A 32 2.67 -8.28 -9.49
C SER A 32 1.35 -8.35 -8.75
N LEU A 33 0.66 -7.21 -8.64
CA LEU A 33 -0.63 -7.06 -7.98
C LEU A 33 -1.70 -6.67 -8.99
N ASP A 34 -2.86 -7.31 -8.92
CA ASP A 34 -4.06 -6.85 -9.62
C ASP A 34 -5.14 -6.43 -8.63
N PHE A 35 -5.89 -5.39 -8.97
CA PHE A 35 -6.96 -4.84 -8.14
C PHE A 35 -8.34 -5.11 -8.72
N GLU A 36 -9.34 -5.31 -7.85
CA GLU A 36 -10.74 -5.56 -8.23
C GLU A 36 -11.32 -4.44 -9.09
N GLU A 37 -10.97 -3.19 -8.77
CA GLU A 37 -11.41 -1.99 -9.48
C GLU A 37 -10.66 -1.75 -10.81
N GLY A 38 -9.69 -2.63 -11.12
CA GLY A 38 -8.84 -2.54 -12.30
C GLY A 38 -7.52 -1.82 -12.08
N GLY A 39 -6.62 -2.08 -13.02
CA GLY A 39 -5.21 -1.72 -12.94
C GLY A 39 -4.40 -2.72 -12.11
N GLY A 40 -3.09 -2.51 -12.09
CA GLY A 40 -2.16 -3.33 -11.33
C GLY A 40 -0.94 -2.52 -10.92
N ASP A 41 -0.14 -3.12 -10.05
CA ASP A 41 1.11 -2.55 -9.57
C ASP A 41 2.19 -3.63 -9.58
N VAL A 42 3.44 -3.23 -9.74
CA VAL A 42 4.59 -4.14 -9.79
C VAL A 42 5.67 -3.62 -8.85
N ILE A 43 6.05 -4.46 -7.89
CA ILE A 43 7.02 -4.12 -6.84
C ILE A 43 8.23 -5.05 -6.97
N ALA A 44 9.43 -4.49 -7.02
CA ALA A 44 10.65 -5.28 -6.95
C ALA A 44 10.83 -5.84 -5.53
N LEU A 45 10.98 -7.15 -5.40
CA LEU A 45 11.36 -7.82 -4.16
C LEU A 45 12.88 -8.02 -4.09
N GLU A 46 13.47 -8.41 -5.23
CA GLU A 46 14.90 -8.60 -5.42
C GLU A 46 15.31 -8.05 -6.79
N SER A 47 16.28 -7.15 -6.84
CA SER A 47 16.85 -6.63 -8.09
C SER A 47 18.34 -6.38 -7.92
N SER A 48 19.06 -6.51 -9.04
CA SER A 48 20.48 -6.18 -9.11
C SER A 48 20.75 -4.67 -9.07
N ASP A 49 19.74 -3.85 -9.40
CA ASP A 49 19.82 -2.40 -9.30
C ASP A 49 19.47 -1.94 -7.89
N LYS A 50 20.43 -1.29 -7.22
CA LYS A 50 20.26 -0.82 -5.84
C LYS A 50 19.13 0.20 -5.69
N GLY A 51 18.91 1.07 -6.67
CA GLY A 51 17.84 2.06 -6.62
C GLY A 51 16.47 1.39 -6.70
N ILE A 52 16.31 0.41 -7.59
CA ILE A 52 15.09 -0.39 -7.71
C ILE A 52 14.87 -1.23 -6.45
N GLN A 53 15.93 -1.86 -5.91
CA GLN A 53 15.86 -2.63 -4.68
C GLN A 53 15.38 -1.77 -3.50
N ASP A 54 16.02 -0.61 -3.28
CA ASP A 54 15.70 0.27 -2.16
C ASP A 54 14.26 0.83 -2.29
N ASP A 55 13.81 1.15 -3.50
CA ASP A 55 12.43 1.60 -3.76
C ASP A 55 11.41 0.47 -3.58
N GLY A 56 11.70 -0.74 -4.06
CA GLY A 56 10.84 -1.91 -3.89
C GLY A 56 10.64 -2.29 -2.43
N GLN A 57 11.73 -2.29 -1.64
CA GLN A 57 11.68 -2.51 -0.19
C GLN A 57 10.86 -1.44 0.54
N ARG A 58 10.89 -0.19 0.08
CA ARG A 58 10.04 0.86 0.65
C ARG A 58 8.56 0.66 0.29
N GLU A 59 8.26 0.27 -0.94
CA GLU A 59 6.86 0.07 -1.36
C GLU A 59 6.26 -1.18 -0.71
N ILE A 60 7.01 -2.27 -0.54
CA ILE A 60 6.51 -3.46 0.16
C ILE A 60 6.19 -3.17 1.62
N GLN A 61 7.04 -2.41 2.32
CA GLN A 61 6.77 -2.01 3.71
C GLN A 61 5.48 -1.21 3.84
N LYS A 62 5.21 -0.29 2.90
CA LYS A 62 3.96 0.49 2.90
C LYS A 62 2.77 -0.37 2.51
N LEU A 63 2.93 -1.30 1.58
CA LEU A 63 1.88 -2.25 1.20
C LEU A 63 1.46 -3.08 2.41
N CYS A 64 2.42 -3.71 3.11
CA CYS A 64 2.18 -4.48 4.33
C CYS A 64 1.47 -3.62 5.38
N ALA A 65 2.01 -2.45 5.69
CA ALA A 65 1.43 -1.56 6.68
C ALA A 65 0.01 -1.10 6.27
N SER A 66 -0.23 -0.84 4.99
CA SER A 66 -1.56 -0.51 4.47
C SER A 66 -2.54 -1.69 4.55
N ALA A 67 -2.06 -2.92 4.37
CA ALA A 67 -2.85 -4.15 4.44
C ALA A 67 -3.06 -4.62 5.90
N GLY A 68 -2.39 -3.99 6.88
CA GLY A 68 -2.43 -4.40 8.28
C GLY A 68 -1.53 -5.60 8.59
N LEU A 69 -0.49 -5.82 7.79
CA LEU A 69 0.50 -6.89 7.94
C LEU A 69 1.80 -6.32 8.50
N ASP A 70 2.42 -7.02 9.45
CA ASP A 70 3.73 -6.65 10.00
C ASP A 70 4.88 -6.97 9.02
N GLU A 71 4.79 -8.11 8.33
CA GLU A 71 5.68 -8.49 7.24
C GLU A 71 4.92 -9.30 6.19
N LEU A 72 5.47 -9.39 4.97
CA LEU A 72 4.95 -10.28 3.93
C LEU A 72 5.69 -11.62 3.98
N ASN A 73 5.01 -12.67 4.41
CA ASN A 73 5.56 -14.03 4.41
C ASN A 73 5.24 -14.78 3.12
N GLU A 74 4.00 -14.66 2.64
CA GLU A 74 3.54 -15.28 1.41
C GLU A 74 2.67 -14.29 0.61
N SER A 75 2.87 -14.21 -0.71
CA SER A 75 2.10 -13.26 -1.53
C SER A 75 0.60 -13.50 -1.49
N ALA A 76 0.17 -14.74 -1.26
CA ALA A 76 -1.24 -15.10 -1.10
C ALA A 76 -1.93 -14.39 0.07
N GLU A 77 -1.19 -13.97 1.11
CA GLU A 77 -1.72 -13.22 2.24
C GLU A 77 -2.29 -11.86 1.83
N LEU A 78 -1.82 -11.30 0.71
CA LEU A 78 -2.31 -10.04 0.17
C LEU A 78 -3.65 -10.18 -0.55
N ILE A 79 -4.01 -11.38 -0.99
CA ILE A 79 -5.24 -11.59 -1.77
C ILE A 79 -6.45 -11.39 -0.85
N GLY A 80 -7.31 -10.43 -1.21
CA GLY A 80 -8.45 -10.02 -0.42
C GLY A 80 -8.18 -8.87 0.54
N CYS A 81 -6.92 -8.45 0.72
CA CYS A 81 -6.59 -7.26 1.50
C CYS A 81 -7.12 -5.99 0.83
N ILE A 82 -7.55 -5.05 1.67
CA ILE A 82 -7.92 -3.70 1.24
C ILE A 82 -6.74 -2.78 1.55
N VAL A 83 -6.22 -2.13 0.52
CA VAL A 83 -5.11 -1.19 0.62
C VAL A 83 -5.59 0.23 0.35
N TYR A 84 -4.92 1.20 0.95
CA TYR A 84 -5.24 2.61 0.88
C TYR A 84 -4.16 3.31 0.06
N LEU A 85 -4.57 4.03 -0.96
CA LEU A 85 -3.67 4.72 -1.89
C LEU A 85 -3.95 6.22 -1.86
N GLN A 86 -2.90 7.03 -1.73
CA GLN A 86 -2.95 8.48 -1.87
C GLN A 86 -2.01 8.93 -2.99
N GLY A 87 -2.57 9.48 -4.08
CA GLY A 87 -1.77 9.89 -5.24
C GLY A 87 -0.97 8.74 -5.88
N GLY A 88 -1.49 7.52 -5.83
CA GLY A 88 -0.84 6.31 -6.35
C GLY A 88 0.18 5.67 -5.40
N ARG A 89 0.29 6.12 -4.15
CA ARG A 89 1.20 5.53 -3.15
C ARG A 89 0.43 4.92 -1.99
N TYR A 90 0.90 3.78 -1.49
CA TYR A 90 0.34 3.14 -0.30
C TYR A 90 0.46 4.04 0.93
N VAL A 91 -0.62 4.12 1.69
CA VAL A 91 -0.73 4.84 2.94
C VAL A 91 -1.42 3.96 3.97
N LEU A 92 -1.26 4.27 5.25
CA LEU A 92 -2.05 3.63 6.30
C LEU A 92 -3.52 3.94 6.09
N ALA A 93 -4.38 3.02 6.54
CA ALA A 93 -5.78 3.33 6.72
C ALA A 93 -5.90 4.66 7.50
N PRO A 94 -6.78 5.59 7.09
CA PRO A 94 -7.06 6.75 7.93
C PRO A 94 -7.42 6.21 9.31
N ALA A 95 -6.80 6.76 10.36
CA ALA A 95 -7.21 6.45 11.71
C ALA A 95 -8.71 6.74 11.77
N ASN A 96 -9.52 5.69 11.92
CA ASN A 96 -10.88 5.89 12.35
C ASN A 96 -10.73 6.46 13.76
N ASP A 97 -10.92 7.76 13.92
CA ASP A 97 -11.14 8.42 15.21
C ASP A 97 -12.48 7.95 15.82
N ASN A 98 -12.68 6.63 15.90
CA ASN A 98 -13.77 5.97 16.59
C ASN A 98 -13.39 5.58 18.02
N ASP A 99 -12.29 6.10 18.55
CA ASP A 99 -12.13 6.35 19.99
C ASP A 99 -12.90 7.62 20.37
N ALA A 100 -14.20 7.62 20.07
CA ALA A 100 -15.13 8.55 20.69
C ALA A 100 -15.46 8.01 22.08
N ALA A 101 -14.67 8.44 23.06
CA ALA A 101 -15.00 8.59 24.48
C ALA A 101 -15.81 7.45 25.14
N ASP A 102 -15.14 6.58 25.88
CA ASP A 102 -15.71 6.02 27.12
C ASP A 102 -14.88 6.55 28.30
N ASP A 103 -15.12 7.84 28.59
CA ASP A 103 -14.90 8.41 29.92
C ASP A 103 -16.23 8.23 30.66
N ASP A 104 -16.38 7.14 31.40
CA ASP A 104 -17.32 7.09 32.53
C ASP A 104 -16.60 6.53 33.76
N ALA A 105 -16.15 7.51 34.55
CA ALA A 105 -15.88 7.55 35.97
C ALA A 105 -16.04 6.25 36.80
N ALA A 106 -14.98 5.95 37.56
CA ALA A 106 -15.06 5.21 38.83
C ALA A 106 -14.60 6.10 39.99
#